data_AF-A0A8B8FB43-F1
#
_entry.id   AF-A0A8B8FB43-F1
#
_cell.length_a   1.000
_cell.length_b   1.000
_cell.length_c   1.000
_cell.angle_alpha   90.00
_cell.angle_beta   90.00
_cell.angle_gamma   90.00
#
_symmetry.space_group_name_H-M   'P 1'
#
loop_
_entity.id
_entity.type
_entity.pdbx_description
1 polymer ?
#
loop_
_entity_poly.entity_id
_entity_poly.type
_entity_poly.pdbx_seq_one_letter_code
_entity_poly.pdbx_strand_id
1 'polypeptide(L)'
;MSGYNNYENWPQESTSNTDEEELSSPEIEQDDSDDDSETSTSSTSTSASSSSGSSQSGSDSESTSTADEDETISLKTETVVANKTELSLPVGMCEDEEVFKQLFSVNSWVCLSDQQKQHLKNFLPTFPENDLMEKEITLRMLFGGQSFRFGVNPIDDFHDKLKNGYYRPDIVKMKSLLRRTLKQKI
;
A
#
# COMPACT_ATOMS: atom_id res chain seq x y z
N MET A 1 -6.85 -12.75 -13.78
CA MET A 1 -6.83 -11.36 -14.25
C MET A 1 -5.38 -10.98 -14.49
N SER A 2 -5.00 -10.82 -15.75
CA SER A 2 -3.63 -10.51 -16.16
C SER A 2 -3.24 -9.14 -15.62
N GLY A 3 -2.21 -9.09 -14.77
CA GLY A 3 -1.55 -7.85 -14.40
C GLY A 3 -0.87 -7.29 -15.63
N TYR A 4 -1.41 -6.19 -16.17
CA TYR A 4 -0.75 -5.46 -17.24
C TYR A 4 0.54 -4.89 -16.69
N ASN A 5 1.64 -5.52 -17.09
CA ASN A 5 2.98 -5.04 -16.91
C ASN A 5 3.12 -3.68 -17.61
N ASN A 6 3.00 -2.59 -16.85
CA ASN A 6 3.05 -1.20 -17.35
C ASN A 6 4.51 -0.75 -17.58
N TYR A 7 5.27 -1.52 -18.37
CA TYR A 7 6.67 -1.21 -18.71
C TYR A 7 6.80 -0.23 -19.87
N GLU A 8 5.72 0.00 -20.64
CA GLU A 8 5.72 0.88 -21.81
C GLU A 8 6.03 2.36 -21.49
N ASN A 9 5.79 2.79 -20.25
CA ASN A 9 6.03 4.17 -19.83
C ASN A 9 7.35 4.37 -19.08
N TRP A 10 8.17 3.32 -18.91
CA TRP A 10 9.49 3.48 -18.29
C TRP A 10 10.50 4.01 -19.32
N PRO A 11 11.28 5.07 -19.01
CA PRO A 11 12.27 5.59 -19.94
C PRO A 11 13.24 4.47 -20.34
N GLN A 12 13.27 4.18 -21.64
CA GLN A 12 14.19 3.23 -22.23
C GLN A 12 15.57 3.87 -22.22
N GLU A 13 16.50 3.33 -21.45
CA GLU A 13 17.90 3.72 -21.59
C GLU A 13 18.35 3.30 -23.00
N SER A 14 18.93 4.25 -23.75
CA SER A 14 19.47 3.98 -25.07
C SER A 14 20.72 3.12 -24.93
N THR A 15 20.57 1.79 -24.96
CA THR A 15 21.69 0.89 -25.11
C THR A 15 22.07 0.83 -26.58
N SER A 16 23.26 1.34 -26.91
CA SER A 16 23.86 1.12 -28.23
C SER A 16 24.22 -0.36 -28.37
N ASN A 17 23.77 -0.97 -29.46
CA ASN A 17 24.07 -2.34 -29.92
C ASN A 17 25.47 -2.87 -29.56
N THR A 18 25.55 -4.13 -29.13
CA THR A 18 26.57 -5.10 -29.56
C THR A 18 25.98 -6.51 -29.46
N ASP A 19 26.32 -7.30 -30.47
CA ASP A 19 25.73 -8.54 -30.97
C ASP A 19 25.67 -9.75 -30.01
N GLU A 20 24.68 -10.61 -30.30
CA GLU A 20 24.69 -12.09 -30.35
C GLU A 20 25.55 -12.86 -29.32
N GLU A 21 24.93 -13.75 -28.54
CA GLU A 21 25.36 -15.15 -28.33
C GLU A 21 24.23 -15.88 -27.55
N GLU A 22 23.60 -16.86 -28.21
CA GLU A 22 22.68 -17.81 -27.59
C GLU A 22 23.42 -18.74 -26.62
N LEU A 23 22.93 -18.90 -25.38
CA LEU A 23 23.34 -20.02 -24.53
C LEU A 23 22.17 -20.57 -23.69
N SER A 24 21.54 -21.60 -24.27
CA SER A 24 21.18 -22.90 -23.67
C SER A 24 20.71 -22.97 -22.21
N SER A 25 19.41 -23.23 -22.04
CA SER A 25 18.79 -23.74 -20.81
C SER A 25 19.27 -25.18 -20.50
N PRO A 26 19.37 -25.58 -19.22
CA PRO A 26 19.36 -26.99 -18.84
C PRO A 26 18.00 -27.41 -18.26
N GLU A 27 17.51 -28.54 -18.77
CA GLU A 27 16.41 -29.36 -18.26
C GLU A 27 16.65 -29.78 -16.81
N ILE A 28 15.58 -29.83 -16.01
CA ILE A 28 15.60 -30.52 -14.71
C ILE A 28 14.47 -31.53 -14.64
N GLU A 29 14.88 -32.74 -14.26
CA GLU A 29 14.13 -33.99 -14.36
C GLU A 29 12.99 -34.08 -13.35
N GLN A 30 11.97 -34.83 -13.77
CA GLN A 30 10.83 -35.29 -12.99
C GLN A 30 11.29 -36.39 -12.02
N ASP A 31 10.95 -36.26 -10.74
CA ASP A 31 11.06 -37.33 -9.76
C ASP A 31 9.67 -37.54 -9.14
N ASP A 32 9.07 -38.68 -9.49
CA ASP A 32 7.81 -39.18 -8.97
C ASP A 32 8.10 -40.01 -7.70
N SER A 33 7.48 -39.65 -6.58
CA SER A 33 7.37 -40.56 -5.44
C SER A 33 6.00 -40.44 -4.77
N ASP A 34 5.25 -41.54 -4.89
CA ASP A 34 4.01 -41.85 -4.20
C ASP A 34 4.29 -42.20 -2.72
N ASP A 35 3.50 -41.67 -1.78
CA ASP A 35 3.33 -42.27 -0.45
C ASP A 35 1.89 -42.05 0.06
N ASP A 36 1.15 -43.16 0.11
CA ASP A 36 -0.18 -43.29 0.67
C ASP A 36 -0.10 -43.50 2.19
N SER A 37 -0.91 -42.77 2.96
CA SER A 37 -1.37 -43.26 4.27
C SER A 37 -2.67 -42.62 4.71
N GLU A 38 -3.59 -43.49 5.12
CA GLU A 38 -4.99 -43.22 5.36
C GLU A 38 -5.35 -43.12 6.86
N THR A 39 -6.51 -42.50 7.12
CA THR A 39 -7.37 -42.58 8.32
C THR A 39 -6.84 -41.90 9.60
N SER A 40 -7.61 -41.12 10.36
CA SER A 40 -8.87 -41.54 11.00
C SER A 40 -9.73 -40.36 11.46
N THR A 41 -11.01 -40.66 11.54
CA THR A 41 -12.12 -39.90 12.08
C THR A 41 -12.04 -39.75 13.60
N SER A 42 -12.49 -38.61 14.14
CA SER A 42 -13.19 -38.60 15.44
C SER A 42 -14.08 -37.36 15.57
N SER A 43 -15.31 -37.63 15.94
CA SER A 43 -16.38 -36.67 16.19
C SER A 43 -16.27 -36.12 17.61
N THR A 44 -16.65 -34.87 17.85
CA THR A 44 -17.31 -34.50 19.12
C THR A 44 -18.09 -33.20 18.98
N SER A 45 -19.39 -33.32 19.15
CA SER A 45 -20.36 -32.26 19.34
C SER A 45 -20.38 -31.84 20.81
N THR A 46 -20.46 -30.53 21.09
CA THR A 46 -21.13 -30.00 22.28
C THR A 46 -21.71 -28.61 22.00
N SER A 47 -22.89 -28.39 22.56
CA SER A 47 -23.80 -27.25 22.42
C SER A 47 -23.97 -26.53 23.77
N ALA A 48 -24.16 -25.21 23.76
CA ALA A 48 -24.94 -24.38 24.74
C ALA A 48 -24.59 -22.88 24.51
N SER A 49 -25.50 -22.01 24.04
CA SER A 49 -26.38 -21.08 24.82
C SER A 49 -25.62 -20.16 25.81
N SER A 50 -25.83 -18.85 25.98
CA SER A 50 -26.87 -17.86 25.62
C SER A 50 -26.47 -16.47 26.20
N SER A 51 -27.32 -15.45 25.94
CA SER A 51 -27.42 -14.07 26.52
C SER A 51 -26.68 -12.96 25.73
N SER A 52 -27.30 -11.94 25.12
CA SER A 52 -28.42 -11.01 25.39
C SER A 52 -28.04 -9.73 26.16
N GLY A 53 -28.17 -8.58 25.50
CA GLY A 53 -28.21 -7.22 26.08
C GLY A 53 -27.86 -6.14 25.03
N SER A 54 -28.84 -5.49 24.38
CA SER A 54 -29.38 -4.14 24.65
C SER A 54 -28.32 -3.01 24.57
N SER A 55 -28.44 -1.93 23.79
CA SER A 55 -29.54 -0.95 23.80
C SER A 55 -29.48 0.01 22.59
N GLN A 56 -30.63 0.57 22.26
CA GLN A 56 -30.84 1.72 21.37
C GLN A 56 -30.39 3.03 22.04
N SER A 57 -29.92 4.01 21.26
CA SER A 57 -30.06 5.42 21.61
C SER A 57 -30.01 6.27 20.34
N GLY A 58 -31.10 6.99 20.08
CA GLY A 58 -31.18 8.04 19.09
C GLY A 58 -30.54 9.33 19.61
N SER A 59 -30.03 10.14 18.71
CA SER A 59 -29.72 11.54 18.98
C SER A 59 -29.90 12.30 17.67
N ASP A 60 -30.98 13.06 17.66
CA ASP A 60 -31.41 13.96 16.62
C ASP A 60 -30.60 15.25 16.81
N SER A 61 -30.02 15.76 15.73
CA SER A 61 -29.27 17.02 15.75
C SER A 61 -29.48 17.72 14.43
N GLU A 62 -30.62 18.37 14.36
CA GLU A 62 -31.02 19.32 13.32
C GLU A 62 -30.06 20.51 13.36
N SER A 63 -29.10 20.54 12.44
CA SER A 63 -28.34 21.75 12.13
C SER A 63 -28.89 22.31 10.84
N THR A 64 -29.84 23.23 10.97
CA THR A 64 -30.26 24.08 9.86
C THR A 64 -29.12 25.07 9.62
N SER A 65 -28.46 24.94 8.48
CA SER A 65 -27.57 25.96 7.94
C SER A 65 -28.22 26.44 6.65
N THR A 66 -28.94 27.55 6.77
CA THR A 66 -29.36 28.36 5.64
C THR A 66 -28.24 29.34 5.38
N ALA A 67 -27.41 29.03 4.39
CA ALA A 67 -26.49 29.98 3.80
C ALA A 67 -26.34 29.59 2.33
N ASP A 68 -27.00 30.35 1.47
CA ASP A 68 -26.71 30.41 0.04
C ASP A 68 -25.23 30.78 -0.14
N GLU A 69 -24.38 29.80 -0.46
CA GLU A 69 -22.97 30.01 -0.78
C GLU A 69 -22.65 29.27 -2.09
N ASP A 70 -22.52 30.08 -3.15
CA ASP A 70 -21.73 29.89 -4.37
C ASP A 70 -21.02 28.51 -4.50
N GLU A 71 -21.35 27.74 -5.56
CA GLU A 71 -20.66 26.50 -5.95
C GLU A 71 -19.22 26.77 -6.45
N THR A 72 -18.43 27.46 -5.65
CA THR A 72 -17.00 27.24 -5.63
C THR A 72 -16.80 25.87 -4.99
N ILE A 73 -16.31 24.93 -5.77
CA ILE A 73 -15.99 23.55 -5.36
C ILE A 73 -14.95 23.67 -4.23
N SER A 74 -15.41 23.84 -2.99
CA SER A 74 -14.54 23.91 -1.83
C SER A 74 -13.94 22.52 -1.68
N LEU A 75 -12.73 22.35 -2.22
CA LEU A 75 -11.99 21.11 -2.16
C LEU A 75 -11.77 20.78 -0.69
N LYS A 76 -12.64 19.93 -0.15
CA LYS A 76 -12.56 19.48 1.23
C LYS A 76 -11.19 18.83 1.42
N THR A 77 -10.45 19.28 2.42
CA THR A 77 -9.14 18.72 2.77
C THR A 77 -9.19 18.02 4.12
N GLU A 78 -8.41 16.96 4.28
CA GLU A 78 -8.19 16.23 5.52
C GLU A 78 -6.75 16.44 6.02
N THR A 79 -6.61 16.70 7.31
CA THR A 79 -5.31 16.80 7.98
C THR A 79 -4.77 15.41 8.30
N VAL A 80 -3.58 15.10 7.82
CA VAL A 80 -2.86 13.86 8.10
C VAL A 80 -1.48 14.14 8.69
N VAL A 81 -0.99 13.24 9.54
CA VAL A 81 0.34 13.30 10.15
C VAL A 81 1.11 12.04 9.80
N ALA A 82 2.13 12.20 8.96
CA ALA A 82 3.02 11.12 8.54
C ALA A 82 4.47 11.55 8.78
N ASN A 83 5.28 10.67 9.36
CA ASN A 83 6.71 10.92 9.65
C ASN A 83 7.01 12.26 10.37
N LYS A 84 6.15 12.65 11.33
CA LYS A 84 6.22 13.94 12.08
C LYS A 84 5.94 15.19 11.23
N THR A 85 5.50 15.02 9.99
CA THR A 85 5.05 16.10 9.12
C THR A 85 3.53 16.09 9.08
N GLU A 86 2.93 17.28 9.23
CA GLU A 86 1.50 17.49 9.06
C GLU A 86 1.24 17.95 7.62
N LEU A 87 0.29 17.29 6.96
CA LEU A 87 -0.09 17.55 5.57
C LEU A 87 -1.60 17.77 5.51
N SER A 88 -2.03 18.71 4.67
CA SER A 88 -3.44 18.88 4.32
C SER A 88 -3.66 18.28 2.94
N LEU A 89 -4.41 17.18 2.85
CA LEU A 89 -4.60 16.41 1.63
C LEU A 89 -6.04 16.54 1.13
N PRO A 90 -6.30 16.63 -0.19
CA PRO A 90 -7.66 16.61 -0.71
C PRO A 90 -8.38 15.30 -0.33
N VAL A 91 -9.60 15.40 0.19
CA VAL A 91 -10.37 14.23 0.64
C VAL A 91 -10.61 13.24 -0.49
N GLY A 92 -10.92 13.72 -1.70
CA GLY A 92 -11.12 12.85 -2.86
C GLY A 92 -9.90 11.98 -3.18
N MET A 93 -8.68 12.48 -2.93
CA MET A 93 -7.45 11.70 -3.12
C MET A 93 -7.25 10.63 -2.03
N CYS A 94 -7.82 10.82 -0.84
CA CYS A 94 -7.75 9.84 0.24
C CYS A 94 -8.82 8.73 0.11
N GLU A 95 -9.92 9.00 -0.58
CA GLU A 95 -11.07 8.09 -0.71
C GLU A 95 -11.07 7.30 -2.03
N ASP A 96 -10.65 7.95 -3.12
CA ASP A 96 -10.63 7.41 -4.47
C ASP A 96 -9.25 6.86 -4.84
N GLU A 97 -9.20 5.55 -5.07
CA GLU A 97 -8.00 4.82 -5.44
C GLU A 97 -7.46 5.21 -6.81
N GLU A 98 -8.32 5.54 -7.78
CA GLU A 98 -7.89 5.89 -9.13
C GLU A 98 -7.13 7.23 -9.13
N VAL A 99 -7.69 8.22 -8.43
CA VAL A 99 -7.05 9.54 -8.22
C VAL A 99 -5.73 9.37 -7.48
N PHE A 100 -5.72 8.53 -6.44
CA PHE A 100 -4.52 8.23 -5.67
C PHE A 100 -3.43 7.59 -6.55
N LYS A 101 -3.77 6.55 -7.32
CA LYS A 101 -2.84 5.83 -8.20
C LYS A 101 -2.30 6.68 -9.33
N GLN A 102 -3.07 7.66 -9.81
CA GLN A 102 -2.57 8.62 -10.79
C GLN A 102 -1.36 9.40 -10.27
N LEU A 103 -1.37 9.80 -9.00
CA LEU A 103 -0.24 10.48 -8.34
C LEU A 103 0.94 9.54 -8.11
N PHE A 104 0.67 8.29 -7.72
CA PHE A 104 1.70 7.27 -7.50
C PHE A 104 1.88 6.37 -8.74
N SER A 105 2.14 7.00 -9.88
CA SER A 105 2.34 6.32 -11.16
C SER A 105 3.76 6.53 -11.71
N VAL A 106 4.15 5.68 -12.65
CA VAL A 106 5.40 5.83 -13.43
C VAL A 106 5.44 7.21 -14.11
N ASN A 107 4.30 7.68 -14.63
CA ASN A 107 4.22 8.99 -15.28
C ASN A 107 4.59 10.12 -14.32
N SER A 108 4.02 10.11 -13.11
CA SER A 108 4.34 11.10 -12.07
C SER A 108 5.81 11.03 -11.66
N TRP A 109 6.40 9.83 -11.59
CA TRP A 109 7.83 9.66 -11.33
C TRP A 109 8.71 10.28 -12.41
N VAL A 110 8.37 10.08 -13.69
CA VAL A 110 9.15 10.62 -14.83
C VAL A 110 9.13 12.15 -14.84
N CYS A 111 8.02 12.78 -14.42
CA CYS A 111 7.88 14.24 -14.33
C CYS A 111 8.75 14.90 -13.25
N LEU A 112 9.34 14.13 -12.32
CA LEU A 112 10.23 14.67 -11.29
C LEU A 112 11.59 15.05 -11.85
N SER A 113 12.19 16.12 -11.31
CA SER A 113 13.58 16.48 -11.59
C SER A 113 14.56 15.41 -11.08
N ASP A 114 15.76 15.35 -11.66
CA ASP A 114 16.78 14.38 -11.25
C ASP A 114 17.17 14.54 -9.78
N GLN A 115 17.21 15.77 -9.27
CA GLN A 115 17.47 16.05 -7.85
C GLN A 115 16.38 15.47 -6.95
N GLN A 116 15.09 15.60 -7.34
CA GLN A 116 13.98 15.00 -6.59
C GLN A 116 14.03 13.48 -6.65
N LYS A 117 14.31 12.89 -7.81
CA LYS A 117 14.46 11.43 -7.97
C LYS A 117 15.60 10.90 -7.10
N GLN A 118 16.76 11.56 -7.11
CA GLN A 118 17.90 11.21 -6.24
C GLN A 118 17.54 11.31 -4.76
N HIS A 119 16.84 12.37 -4.35
CA HIS A 119 16.39 12.51 -2.98
C HIS A 119 15.43 11.38 -2.57
N LEU A 120 14.47 11.02 -3.42
CA LEU A 120 13.50 9.95 -3.15
C LEU A 120 14.16 8.57 -3.10
N LYS A 121 15.19 8.32 -3.92
CA LYS A 121 15.98 7.08 -3.88
C LYS A 121 16.68 6.82 -2.54
N ASN A 122 16.90 7.85 -1.73
CA ASN A 122 17.48 7.69 -0.38
C ASN A 122 16.52 7.04 0.62
N PHE A 123 15.21 6.99 0.33
CA PHE A 123 14.22 6.29 1.15
C PHE A 123 14.06 4.82 0.77
N LEU A 124 14.70 4.37 -0.32
CA LEU A 124 14.74 2.97 -0.70
C LEU A 124 15.80 2.21 0.12
N PRO A 125 15.68 0.88 0.24
CA PRO A 125 16.73 0.04 0.81
C PRO A 125 18.08 0.27 0.12
N THR A 126 19.17 0.11 0.88
CA THR A 126 20.52 0.08 0.33
C THR A 126 20.89 -1.37 0.01
N PHE A 127 21.35 -1.61 -1.21
CA PHE A 127 21.73 -2.93 -1.67
C PHE A 127 23.26 -3.09 -1.66
N PRO A 128 23.77 -4.30 -1.34
CA PRO A 128 25.21 -4.54 -1.25
C PRO A 128 25.90 -4.52 -2.62
N GLU A 129 25.18 -4.88 -3.68
CA GLU A 129 25.67 -4.96 -5.06
C GLU A 129 24.71 -4.21 -5.98
N ASN A 130 25.26 -3.51 -6.98
CA ASN A 130 24.49 -2.79 -8.01
C ASN A 130 23.34 -1.91 -7.46
N ASP A 131 23.59 -1.19 -6.36
CA ASP A 131 22.58 -0.41 -5.62
C ASP A 131 21.71 0.51 -6.49
N LEU A 132 22.32 1.19 -7.47
CA LEU A 132 21.58 2.06 -8.37
C LEU A 132 20.58 1.27 -9.23
N MET A 133 21.01 0.15 -9.82
CA MET A 133 20.18 -0.68 -10.69
C MET A 133 19.08 -1.38 -9.89
N GLU A 134 19.40 -1.94 -8.73
CA GLU A 134 18.43 -2.58 -7.83
C GLU A 134 17.35 -1.60 -7.37
N LYS A 135 17.71 -0.34 -7.10
CA LYS A 135 16.76 0.72 -6.78
C LYS A 135 15.82 1.02 -7.96
N GLU A 136 16.31 1.03 -9.19
CA GLU A 136 15.47 1.23 -10.38
C GLU A 136 14.52 0.05 -10.62
N ILE A 137 14.98 -1.19 -10.40
CA ILE A 137 14.12 -2.38 -10.45
C ILE A 137 13.05 -2.30 -9.36
N THR A 138 13.45 -1.94 -8.14
CA THR A 138 12.54 -1.76 -7.00
C THR A 138 11.45 -0.73 -7.29
N LEU A 139 11.79 0.41 -7.89
CA LEU A 139 10.82 1.44 -8.28
C LEU A 139 9.85 0.93 -9.36
N ARG A 140 10.34 0.18 -10.35
CA ARG A 140 9.50 -0.46 -11.36
C ARG A 140 8.51 -1.44 -10.74
N MET A 141 8.97 -2.28 -9.81
CA MET A 141 8.10 -3.22 -9.08
C MET A 141 7.08 -2.48 -8.21
N LEU A 142 7.51 -1.39 -7.54
CA LEU A 142 6.67 -0.57 -6.67
C LEU A 142 5.49 0.04 -7.45
N PHE A 143 5.78 0.78 -8.52
CA PHE A 143 4.74 1.41 -9.36
C PHE A 143 4.00 0.41 -10.25
N GLY A 144 4.59 -0.75 -10.53
CA GLY A 144 3.97 -1.85 -11.27
C GLY A 144 2.95 -2.66 -10.47
N GLY A 145 2.69 -2.31 -9.21
CA GLY A 145 1.69 -3.02 -8.40
C GLY A 145 2.18 -4.36 -7.83
N GLN A 146 3.49 -4.64 -7.88
CA GLN A 146 3.99 -5.90 -7.33
C GLN A 146 3.90 -5.94 -5.81
N SER A 147 3.67 -7.14 -5.28
CA SER A 147 3.61 -7.38 -3.84
C SER A 147 5.01 -7.44 -3.24
N PHE A 148 5.18 -6.84 -2.07
CA PHE A 148 6.45 -6.88 -1.33
C PHE A 148 6.28 -7.73 -0.07
N ARG A 149 5.90 -7.09 1.03
CA ARG A 149 5.77 -7.73 2.33
C ARG A 149 4.33 -8.17 2.53
N PHE A 150 4.14 -9.41 2.97
CA PHE A 150 2.82 -10.00 3.24
C PHE A 150 1.89 -10.05 2.03
N GLY A 151 2.44 -10.12 0.82
CA GLY A 151 1.64 -10.24 -0.40
C GLY A 151 0.92 -8.95 -0.82
N VAL A 152 1.18 -7.81 -0.18
CA VAL A 152 0.53 -6.52 -0.52
C VAL A 152 1.56 -5.56 -1.14
N ASN A 153 1.11 -4.77 -2.12
CA ASN A 153 1.90 -3.67 -2.64
C ASN A 153 1.94 -2.50 -1.62
N PRO A 154 3.10 -1.89 -1.34
CA PRO A 154 3.22 -0.79 -0.39
C PRO A 154 2.38 0.45 -0.68
N ILE A 155 2.13 0.76 -1.97
CA ILE A 155 1.28 1.88 -2.40
C ILE A 155 -0.18 1.59 -2.04
N ASP A 156 -0.66 0.37 -2.32
CA ASP A 156 -2.03 -0.05 -2.01
C ASP A 156 -2.26 -0.08 -0.48
N ASP A 157 -1.34 -0.68 0.29
CA ASP A 157 -1.42 -0.70 1.76
C ASP A 157 -1.36 0.72 2.36
N PHE A 158 -0.59 1.63 1.75
CA PHE A 158 -0.56 3.02 2.17
C PHE A 158 -1.89 3.74 1.89
N HIS A 159 -2.50 3.53 0.71
CA HIS A 159 -3.82 4.08 0.38
C HIS A 159 -4.90 3.54 1.32
N ASP A 160 -4.91 2.24 1.60
CA ASP A 160 -5.85 1.62 2.54
C ASP A 160 -5.72 2.22 3.94
N LYS A 161 -4.48 2.44 4.41
CA LYS A 161 -4.23 3.13 5.68
C LYS A 161 -4.71 4.58 5.65
N LEU A 162 -4.52 5.26 4.54
CA LEU A 162 -4.96 6.65 4.35
C LEU A 162 -6.49 6.74 4.44
N LYS A 163 -7.20 5.93 3.64
CA LYS A 163 -8.66 5.81 3.62
C LYS A 163 -9.25 5.42 4.98
N ASN A 164 -8.57 4.54 5.72
CA ASN A 164 -8.98 4.12 7.06
C ASN A 164 -8.58 5.13 8.16
N GLY A 165 -8.06 6.30 7.81
CA GLY A 165 -7.71 7.37 8.75
C GLY A 165 -6.50 7.09 9.64
N TYR A 166 -5.64 6.12 9.30
CA TYR A 166 -4.49 5.73 10.13
C TYR A 166 -3.53 6.88 10.45
N TYR A 167 -3.52 7.90 9.57
CA TYR A 167 -2.65 9.07 9.66
C TYR A 167 -3.34 10.27 10.31
N ARG A 168 -4.61 10.19 10.72
CA ARG A 168 -5.26 11.33 11.39
C ARG A 168 -4.54 11.68 12.72
N PRO A 169 -4.40 12.97 13.06
CA PRO A 169 -3.63 13.40 14.22
C PRO A 169 -4.07 12.77 15.55
N ASP A 170 -5.38 12.63 15.75
CA ASP A 170 -6.00 11.99 16.92
C ASP A 170 -5.62 10.49 17.02
N ILE A 171 -5.74 9.75 15.93
CA ILE A 171 -5.38 8.33 15.83
C ILE A 171 -3.88 8.13 16.05
N VAL A 172 -3.03 8.96 15.43
CA VAL A 172 -1.58 8.92 15.60
C VAL A 172 -1.18 9.18 17.07
N LYS A 173 -1.78 10.20 17.70
CA LYS A 173 -1.55 10.53 19.12
C LYS A 173 -1.97 9.38 20.03
N MET A 174 -3.18 8.84 19.84
CA MET A 174 -3.69 7.70 20.61
C MET A 174 -2.78 6.48 20.50
N LYS A 175 -2.41 6.07 19.27
CA LYS A 175 -1.49 4.95 19.03
C LYS A 175 -0.12 5.17 19.65
N SER A 176 0.34 6.43 19.70
CA SER A 176 1.61 6.79 20.34
C SER A 176 1.54 6.62 21.85
N LEU A 177 0.46 7.05 22.49
CA LEU A 177 0.22 6.87 23.94
C LEU A 177 0.14 5.40 24.31
N LEU A 178 -0.67 4.61 23.59
CA LEU A 178 -0.80 3.16 23.83
C LEU A 178 0.54 2.43 23.70
N ARG A 179 1.34 2.75 22.67
CA ARG A 179 2.67 2.14 22.52
C ARG A 179 3.60 2.47 23.68
N ARG A 180 3.53 3.68 24.26
CA ARG A 180 4.36 4.05 25.42
C ARG A 180 3.92 3.31 26.67
N THR A 181 2.62 3.21 26.93
CA THR A 181 2.09 2.56 28.13
C THR A 181 2.29 1.04 28.11
N LEU A 182 2.13 0.39 26.95
CA LEU A 182 2.36 -1.05 26.83
C LEU A 182 3.84 -1.43 26.95
N LYS A 183 4.76 -0.62 26.44
CA LYS A 183 6.21 -0.84 26.58
C LYS A 183 6.71 -0.73 28.02
N GLN A 184 6.00 0.00 28.89
CA GLN A 184 6.36 0.14 30.30
C GLN A 184 5.89 -1.04 31.16
N LYS A 185 5.00 -1.89 30.64
CA LYS A 185 4.44 -3.05 31.37
C LYS A 185 5.20 -4.36 31.08
N ILE A 186 6.25 -4.30 30.27
CA ILE A 186 7.15 -5.42 29.92
C ILE A 186 8.52 -5.09 30.52
#